data_AF-A0A956G764-F1
#
_entry.id   AF-A0A956G764-F1
#
_cell.length_a   1.000
_cell.length_b   1.000
_cell.length_c   1.000
_cell.angle_alpha   90.00
_cell.angle_beta   90.00
_cell.angle_gamma   90.00
#
_symmetry.space_group_name_H-M   'P 1'
#
loop_
_entity.id
_entity.type
_entity.pdbx_description
1 polymer ?
#
loop_
_entity_poly.entity_id
_entity_poly.type
_entity_poly.pdbx_seq_one_letter_code
_entity_poly.pdbx_strand_id
1 'polypeptide(L)'
;MNDPQNPYAPPSGGQAQANWSPSPQVSGAPPQQRTSGPKVIGILSIVFASLTLLGGLFGSCMGALGGSMTSGMGSLAAKLDRRGADSAAGRRARAMMKHVGSLYKAIAVQSIIFAAMSGWLLAVGVGQLRYRRWAQKWSVMWSGAALVVLVGVMMISFFWIGPTYKAMFDDIARHAPSGAMPAQASSWISSLAGGASVVMTLIFYAPYPIIMLVYFTRDRVKEMMTA
;
A
#
# COMPACT_ATOMS: atom_id res chain seq x y z
N MET A 1 67.56 38.61 -44.96
CA MET A 1 66.74 37.43 -45.32
C MET A 1 65.31 37.79 -44.98
N ASN A 2 64.55 38.16 -45.99
CA ASN A 2 63.15 38.57 -45.91
C ASN A 2 62.30 37.37 -46.31
N ASP A 3 61.45 36.88 -45.42
CA ASP A 3 60.44 35.87 -45.73
C ASP A 3 59.27 36.57 -46.46
N PRO A 4 58.98 36.24 -47.73
CA PRO A 4 57.81 36.74 -48.42
C PRO A 4 56.59 35.85 -48.13
N GLN A 5 55.46 36.51 -47.90
CA GLN A 5 54.09 35.96 -48.03
C GLN A 5 53.66 34.88 -47.03
N ASN A 6 53.19 35.32 -45.86
CA ASN A 6 52.12 34.61 -45.17
C ASN A 6 50.77 35.33 -45.45
N PRO A 7 49.94 34.85 -46.39
CA PRO A 7 48.66 35.45 -46.74
C PRO A 7 47.55 35.23 -45.69
N TYR A 8 47.86 34.59 -44.56
CA TYR A 8 46.90 34.29 -43.49
C TYR A 8 47.21 35.05 -42.19
N ALA A 9 47.61 36.32 -42.28
CA ALA A 9 47.57 37.19 -41.11
C ALA A 9 46.09 37.56 -40.84
N PRO A 10 45.50 37.16 -39.69
CA PRO A 10 44.16 37.61 -39.34
C PRO A 10 44.15 39.13 -39.20
N PRO A 11 43.04 39.81 -39.53
CA PRO A 11 42.96 41.25 -39.46
C PRO A 11 43.32 41.69 -38.04
N SER A 12 44.31 42.58 -37.92
CA SER A 12 44.63 43.25 -36.66
C SER A 12 43.40 44.04 -36.24
N GLY A 13 42.59 43.42 -35.38
CA GLY A 13 41.34 43.95 -34.88
C GLY A 13 41.60 45.26 -34.17
N GLY A 14 41.41 46.35 -34.91
CA GLY A 14 41.37 47.69 -34.37
C GLY A 14 40.35 47.74 -33.24
N GLN A 15 40.85 48.19 -32.09
CA GLN A 15 40.17 48.78 -30.96
C GLN A 15 38.68 49.13 -31.20
N ALA A 16 37.82 48.12 -31.17
CA ALA A 16 36.46 48.29 -30.70
C ALA A 16 36.53 48.17 -29.18
N GLN A 17 36.98 49.26 -28.55
CA GLN A 17 36.82 49.50 -27.12
C GLN A 17 35.33 49.75 -26.89
N ALA A 18 34.53 48.70 -27.07
CA ALA A 18 33.13 48.67 -26.69
C ALA A 18 33.11 48.90 -25.19
N ASN A 19 32.46 49.99 -24.83
CA ASN A 19 32.21 50.46 -23.48
C ASN A 19 31.45 49.37 -22.69
N TRP A 20 32.19 48.40 -22.15
CA TRP A 20 31.67 47.43 -21.19
C TRP A 20 31.47 48.15 -19.87
N SER A 21 30.33 48.82 -19.73
CA SER A 21 29.78 49.14 -18.42
C SER A 21 29.66 47.80 -17.68
N PRO A 22 30.35 47.58 -16.55
CA PRO A 22 30.13 46.39 -15.75
C PRO A 22 28.65 46.42 -15.36
N SER A 23 27.88 45.48 -15.91
CA SER A 23 26.52 45.24 -15.43
C SER A 23 26.64 45.04 -13.92
N PRO A 24 25.86 45.73 -13.08
CA PRO A 24 25.93 45.53 -11.65
C PRO A 24 25.78 44.04 -11.41
N GLN A 25 26.84 43.42 -10.87
CA GLN A 25 26.80 42.05 -10.41
C GLN A 25 25.70 42.02 -9.36
N VAL A 26 24.51 41.61 -9.79
CA VAL A 26 23.44 41.23 -8.89
C VAL A 26 23.98 39.96 -8.23
N SER A 27 24.72 40.14 -7.14
CA SER A 27 25.20 39.11 -6.23
C SER A 27 24.03 38.46 -5.47
N GLY A 28 22.93 38.20 -6.16
CA GLY A 28 21.87 37.33 -5.72
C GLY A 28 22.28 35.93 -6.09
N ALA A 29 22.69 35.14 -5.10
CA ALA A 29 22.81 33.70 -5.28
C ALA A 29 21.55 33.19 -6.04
N PRO A 30 21.71 32.34 -7.06
CA PRO A 30 20.57 31.84 -7.82
C PRO A 30 19.53 31.31 -6.82
N PRO A 31 18.24 31.67 -6.95
CA PRO A 31 17.22 31.23 -6.02
C PRO A 31 17.33 29.71 -5.93
N GLN A 32 17.74 29.20 -4.77
CA GLN A 32 17.87 27.76 -4.56
C GLN A 32 16.52 27.16 -4.95
N GLN A 33 16.49 26.42 -6.06
CA GLN A 33 15.29 25.75 -6.54
C GLN A 33 14.84 24.84 -5.40
N ARG A 34 13.78 25.24 -4.69
CA ARG A 34 13.17 24.43 -3.63
C ARG A 34 12.86 23.08 -4.23
N THR A 35 13.60 22.06 -3.84
CA THR A 35 13.43 20.73 -4.43
C THR A 35 11.99 20.28 -4.21
N SER A 36 11.36 19.75 -5.25
CA SER A 36 9.97 19.30 -5.24
C SER A 36 9.76 18.00 -4.45
N GLY A 37 10.81 17.47 -3.80
CA GLY A 37 10.83 16.17 -3.12
C GLY A 37 9.68 15.95 -2.13
N PRO A 38 9.48 16.82 -1.12
CA PRO A 38 8.39 16.64 -0.15
C PRO A 38 6.99 16.67 -0.79
N LYS A 39 6.79 17.46 -1.86
CA LYS A 39 5.52 17.48 -2.60
C LYS A 39 5.26 16.18 -3.32
N VAL A 40 6.26 15.62 -4.01
CA VAL A 40 6.14 14.34 -4.72
C VAL A 40 5.79 13.22 -3.74
N ILE A 41 6.48 13.15 -2.61
CA ILE A 41 6.16 12.15 -1.56
C ILE A 41 4.77 12.38 -0.97
N GLY A 42 4.33 13.63 -0.80
CA GLY A 42 2.96 13.98 -0.40
C GLY A 42 1.90 13.47 -1.35
N ILE A 43 2.08 13.67 -2.66
CA ILE A 43 1.16 13.17 -3.69
C ILE A 43 1.13 11.64 -3.66
N LEU A 44 2.29 10.98 -3.60
CA LEU A 44 2.36 9.52 -3.51
C LEU A 44 1.66 8.98 -2.26
N SER A 45 1.80 9.66 -1.11
CA SER A 45 1.10 9.31 0.13
C SER A 45 -0.41 9.35 -0.05
N ILE A 46 -0.92 10.41 -0.69
CA ILE A 46 -2.36 10.57 -0.92
C ILE A 46 -2.89 9.48 -1.86
N VAL A 47 -2.19 9.22 -2.96
CA VAL A 47 -2.58 8.18 -3.93
C VAL A 47 -2.57 6.81 -3.27
N PHE A 48 -1.48 6.46 -2.57
CA PHE A 48 -1.36 5.17 -1.89
C PHE A 48 -2.42 4.99 -0.80
N ALA A 49 -2.64 6.01 0.02
CA ALA A 49 -3.67 5.98 1.06
C ALA A 49 -5.07 5.82 0.45
N SER A 50 -5.37 6.50 -0.65
CA SER A 50 -6.67 6.43 -1.32
C SER A 50 -6.92 5.04 -1.89
N LEU A 51 -5.92 4.44 -2.55
CA LEU A 51 -6.01 3.07 -3.07
C LEU A 51 -6.18 2.04 -1.94
N THR A 52 -5.42 2.20 -0.85
CA THR A 52 -5.51 1.31 0.31
C THR A 52 -6.86 1.45 1.01
N LEU A 53 -7.36 2.68 1.16
CA LEU A 53 -8.69 2.95 1.72
C LEU A 53 -9.78 2.35 0.84
N LEU A 54 -9.70 2.53 -0.48
CA LEU A 54 -10.65 1.95 -1.44
C LEU A 54 -10.64 0.42 -1.35
N GLY A 55 -9.46 -0.20 -1.29
CA GLY A 55 -9.31 -1.64 -1.10
C GLY A 55 -9.89 -2.12 0.25
N GLY A 56 -9.65 -1.37 1.33
CA GLY A 56 -10.22 -1.66 2.66
C GLY A 56 -11.73 -1.49 2.71
N LEU A 57 -12.29 -0.49 2.04
CA LEU A 57 -13.73 -0.29 1.90
C LEU A 57 -14.36 -1.39 1.06
N PHE A 58 -13.74 -1.78 -0.06
CA PHE A 58 -14.19 -2.89 -0.87
C PHE A 58 -14.16 -4.21 -0.08
N GLY A 59 -13.07 -4.49 0.64
CA GLY A 59 -12.97 -5.66 1.51
C GLY A 59 -14.00 -5.65 2.65
N SER A 60 -14.25 -4.49 3.25
CA SER A 60 -15.30 -4.33 4.27
C SER A 60 -16.69 -4.54 3.70
N CYS A 61 -16.96 -4.01 2.51
CA CYS A 61 -18.21 -4.19 1.79
C CYS A 61 -18.44 -5.67 1.46
N MET A 62 -17.42 -6.36 0.91
CA MET A 62 -17.46 -7.80 0.67
C MET A 62 -17.62 -8.61 1.96
N GLY A 63 -17.02 -8.17 3.06
CA GLY A 63 -17.21 -8.78 4.38
C GLY A 63 -18.63 -8.60 4.91
N ALA A 64 -19.21 -7.41 4.75
CA ALA A 64 -20.58 -7.10 5.16
C ALA A 64 -21.61 -7.83 4.29
N LEU A 65 -21.40 -7.87 2.97
CA LEU A 65 -22.19 -8.67 2.02
C LEU A 65 -22.08 -10.16 2.32
N GLY A 66 -20.89 -10.64 2.62
CA GLY A 66 -20.67 -12.02 3.07
C GLY A 66 -21.41 -12.34 4.35
N GLY A 67 -21.38 -11.45 5.34
CA GLY A 67 -22.13 -11.57 6.58
C GLY A 67 -23.65 -11.52 6.40
N SER A 68 -24.15 -10.68 5.49
CA SER A 68 -25.58 -10.59 5.18
C SER A 68 -26.07 -11.81 4.39
N MET A 69 -25.27 -12.34 3.46
CA MET A 69 -25.55 -13.62 2.79
C MET A 69 -25.51 -14.78 3.79
N THR A 70 -24.55 -14.77 4.72
CA THR A 70 -24.44 -15.79 5.78
C THR A 70 -25.67 -15.77 6.69
N SER A 71 -26.11 -14.59 7.15
CA SER A 71 -27.31 -14.48 7.97
C SER A 71 -28.60 -14.80 7.20
N GLY A 72 -28.69 -14.40 5.93
CA GLY A 72 -29.79 -14.73 5.02
C GLY A 72 -29.91 -16.24 4.79
N MET A 73 -28.83 -16.92 4.43
CA MET A 73 -28.77 -18.37 4.32
C MET A 73 -29.04 -19.05 5.66
N GLY A 74 -28.58 -18.49 6.78
CA GLY A 74 -28.90 -18.98 8.11
C GLY A 74 -30.40 -18.93 8.42
N SER A 75 -31.09 -17.87 8.01
CA SER A 75 -32.54 -17.73 8.17
C SER A 75 -33.34 -18.67 7.26
N LEU A 76 -32.83 -18.92 6.05
CA LEU A 76 -33.44 -19.83 5.08
C LEU A 76 -33.20 -21.29 5.47
N ALA A 77 -32.01 -21.60 5.97
CA ALA A 77 -31.67 -22.85 6.62
C ALA A 77 -32.51 -23.05 7.88
N ALA A 78 -32.71 -22.04 8.74
CA ALA A 78 -33.58 -22.14 9.92
C ALA A 78 -35.06 -22.41 9.56
N LYS A 79 -35.53 -21.89 8.42
CA LYS A 79 -36.87 -22.19 7.87
C LYS A 79 -36.96 -23.60 7.28
N LEU A 80 -35.93 -24.07 6.59
CA LEU A 80 -35.80 -25.45 6.10
C LEU A 80 -35.59 -26.46 7.25
N ASP A 81 -34.95 -26.02 8.33
CA ASP A 81 -34.61 -26.79 9.54
C ASP A 81 -35.85 -27.26 10.28
N ARG A 82 -36.95 -26.50 10.27
CA ARG A 82 -38.23 -27.00 10.79
C ARG A 82 -38.73 -28.27 10.08
N ARG A 83 -38.18 -28.62 8.92
CA ARG A 83 -38.42 -29.89 8.20
C ARG A 83 -37.18 -30.80 8.07
N GLY A 84 -35.99 -30.39 8.54
CA GLY A 84 -34.75 -31.12 8.28
C GLY A 84 -33.52 -30.78 9.15
N ALA A 85 -33.66 -30.07 10.27
CA ALA A 85 -32.54 -29.59 11.13
C ALA A 85 -31.66 -30.67 11.70
N ASP A 86 -32.26 -31.83 11.99
CA ASP A 86 -31.54 -32.96 12.55
C ASP A 86 -30.85 -33.79 11.46
N SER A 87 -31.01 -33.41 10.18
CA SER A 87 -30.24 -34.01 9.10
C SER A 87 -28.75 -33.69 9.25
N ALA A 88 -27.91 -34.65 8.87
CA ALA A 88 -26.46 -34.47 8.86
C ALA A 88 -26.03 -33.25 8.00
N ALA A 89 -26.82 -32.90 6.98
CA ALA A 89 -26.57 -31.73 6.12
C ALA A 89 -26.75 -30.39 6.85
N GLY A 90 -27.78 -30.26 7.71
CA GLY A 90 -28.02 -29.03 8.48
C GLY A 90 -26.93 -28.74 9.51
N ARG A 91 -26.47 -29.77 10.24
CA ARG A 91 -25.34 -29.64 11.18
C ARG A 91 -24.03 -29.24 10.48
N ARG A 92 -23.79 -29.74 9.26
CA ARG A 92 -22.61 -29.36 8.44
C ARG A 92 -22.67 -27.92 7.99
N ALA A 93 -23.81 -27.47 7.46
CA ALA A 93 -23.98 -26.07 7.04
C ALA A 93 -23.71 -25.11 8.22
N ARG A 94 -24.22 -25.42 9.42
CA ARG A 94 -23.93 -24.62 10.63
C ARG A 94 -22.45 -24.59 11.01
N ALA A 95 -21.75 -25.72 10.91
CA ALA A 95 -20.31 -25.79 11.19
C ALA A 95 -19.50 -24.95 10.20
N MET A 96 -19.78 -25.07 8.90
CA MET A 96 -19.11 -24.29 7.85
C MET A 96 -19.36 -22.79 8.01
N MET A 97 -20.60 -22.39 8.33
CA MET A 97 -20.98 -20.99 8.55
C MET A 97 -20.26 -20.37 9.76
N LYS A 98 -19.94 -21.17 10.79
CA LYS A 98 -19.14 -20.71 11.94
C LYS A 98 -17.71 -20.35 11.52
N HIS A 99 -17.08 -21.14 10.65
CA HIS A 99 -15.75 -20.84 10.11
C HIS A 99 -15.76 -19.58 9.23
N VAL A 100 -16.76 -19.48 8.35
CA VAL A 100 -16.96 -18.30 7.49
C VAL A 100 -17.17 -17.04 8.32
N GLY A 101 -18.00 -17.09 9.37
CA GLY A 101 -18.21 -15.96 10.28
C GLY A 101 -16.94 -15.53 11.01
N SER A 102 -16.10 -16.47 11.44
CA SER A 102 -14.79 -16.15 12.06
C SER A 102 -13.85 -15.47 11.07
N LEU A 103 -13.83 -15.94 9.82
CA LEU A 103 -12.99 -15.38 8.76
C LEU A 103 -13.42 -13.95 8.41
N TYR A 104 -14.74 -13.69 8.30
CA TYR A 104 -15.25 -12.34 8.09
C TYR A 104 -14.95 -11.38 9.23
N LYS A 105 -14.98 -11.84 10.49
CA LYS A 105 -14.56 -11.01 11.63
C LYS A 105 -13.10 -10.59 11.53
N ALA A 106 -12.20 -11.52 11.17
CA ALA A 106 -10.79 -11.21 10.98
C ALA A 106 -10.59 -10.19 9.85
N ILE A 107 -11.27 -10.37 8.71
CA ILE A 107 -11.22 -9.43 7.58
C ILE A 107 -11.75 -8.05 8.00
N ALA A 108 -12.86 -7.97 8.73
CA ALA A 108 -13.44 -6.71 9.18
C ALA A 108 -12.47 -5.93 10.09
N VAL A 109 -11.84 -6.61 11.06
CA VAL A 109 -10.83 -5.99 11.94
C VAL A 109 -9.64 -5.48 11.12
N GLN A 110 -9.13 -6.29 10.20
CA GLN A 110 -8.04 -5.91 9.31
C GLN A 110 -8.39 -4.67 8.45
N SER A 111 -9.60 -4.61 7.91
CA SER A 111 -10.05 -3.47 7.12
C SER A 111 -10.18 -2.18 7.94
N ILE A 112 -10.62 -2.26 9.20
CA ILE A 112 -10.67 -1.10 10.11
C ILE A 112 -9.26 -0.57 10.37
N ILE A 113 -8.29 -1.47 10.63
CA ILE A 113 -6.89 -1.11 10.84
C ILE A 113 -6.33 -0.41 9.59
N PHE A 114 -6.55 -0.97 8.40
CA PHE A 114 -6.10 -0.33 7.16
C PHE A 114 -6.79 1.00 6.90
N ALA A 115 -8.09 1.14 7.19
CA ALA A 115 -8.80 2.41 7.05
C ALA A 115 -8.21 3.49 7.97
N ALA A 116 -7.92 3.14 9.23
CA ALA A 116 -7.27 4.05 10.18
C ALA A 116 -5.86 4.45 9.70
N MET A 117 -5.07 3.48 9.23
CA MET A 117 -3.74 3.72 8.68
C MET A 117 -3.75 4.60 7.43
N SER A 118 -4.72 4.40 6.55
CA SER A 118 -4.93 5.25 5.36
C SER A 118 -5.36 6.66 5.74
N GLY A 119 -6.25 6.81 6.73
CA GLY A 119 -6.63 8.12 7.25
C GLY A 119 -5.44 8.90 7.81
N TRP A 120 -4.58 8.22 8.58
CA TRP A 120 -3.33 8.79 9.08
C TRP A 120 -2.38 9.17 7.93
N LEU A 121 -2.20 8.30 6.93
CA LEU A 121 -1.34 8.59 5.78
C LEU A 121 -1.87 9.76 4.93
N LEU A 122 -3.18 9.89 4.76
CA LEU A 122 -3.80 11.05 4.09
C LEU A 122 -3.49 12.35 4.82
N ALA A 123 -3.65 12.37 6.15
CA ALA A 123 -3.33 13.54 6.96
C ALA A 123 -1.85 13.93 6.83
N VAL A 124 -0.95 12.94 6.87
CA VAL A 124 0.49 13.13 6.64
C VAL A 124 0.76 13.66 5.24
N GLY A 125 0.15 13.11 4.19
CA GLY A 125 0.31 13.55 2.81
C GLY A 125 -0.13 15.01 2.60
N VAL A 126 -1.26 15.42 3.18
CA VAL A 126 -1.71 16.83 3.16
C VAL A 126 -0.72 17.74 3.89
N GLY A 127 -0.16 17.27 5.02
CA GLY A 127 0.88 17.99 5.75
C GLY A 127 2.17 18.16 4.94
N GLN A 128 2.59 17.15 4.19
CA GLN A 128 3.77 17.17 3.32
C GLN A 128 3.59 18.14 2.14
N LEU A 129 2.40 18.20 1.52
CA LEU A 129 2.09 19.18 0.47
C LEU A 129 2.24 20.63 0.94
N ARG A 130 1.98 20.87 2.23
CA ARG A 130 2.09 22.19 2.89
C ARG A 130 3.43 22.39 3.61
N TYR A 131 4.43 21.52 3.40
CA TYR A 131 5.76 21.56 4.03
C TYR A 131 5.71 21.73 5.56
N ARG A 132 4.73 21.11 6.23
CA ARG A 132 4.60 21.26 7.68
C ARG A 132 5.64 20.40 8.40
N ARG A 133 6.37 20.97 9.36
CA ARG A 133 7.37 20.27 10.20
C ARG A 133 6.80 19.06 10.95
N TRP A 134 5.54 19.14 11.40
CA TRP A 134 4.90 18.00 12.05
C TRP A 134 4.79 16.81 11.10
N ALA A 135 4.47 17.04 9.82
CA ALA A 135 4.26 15.97 8.85
C ALA A 135 5.49 15.06 8.71
N GLN A 136 6.70 15.60 8.88
CA GLN A 136 7.92 14.80 8.91
C GLN A 136 7.96 13.80 10.07
N LYS A 137 7.74 14.26 11.31
CA LYS A 137 7.76 13.40 12.50
C LYS A 137 6.68 12.32 12.39
N TRP A 138 5.49 12.72 11.96
CA TRP A 138 4.36 11.82 11.78
C TRP A 138 4.56 10.83 10.62
N SER A 139 5.33 11.19 9.58
CA SER A 139 5.71 10.27 8.50
C SER A 139 6.57 9.12 9.01
N VAL A 140 7.60 9.42 9.79
CA VAL A 140 8.51 8.40 10.36
C VAL A 140 7.75 7.48 11.32
N MET A 141 6.91 8.07 12.19
CA MET A 141 6.06 7.29 13.10
C MET A 141 5.08 6.40 12.33
N TRP A 142 4.44 6.93 11.29
CA TRP A 142 3.53 6.17 10.44
C TRP A 142 4.25 5.01 9.74
N SER A 143 5.44 5.23 9.19
CA SER A 143 6.22 4.17 8.53
C SER A 143 6.57 3.04 9.49
N GLY A 144 7.00 3.37 10.72
CA GLY A 144 7.24 2.38 11.76
C GLY A 144 5.98 1.60 12.13
N ALA A 145 4.87 2.31 12.36
CA ALA A 145 3.58 1.69 12.66
C ALA A 145 3.08 0.79 11.51
N ALA A 146 3.22 1.22 10.26
CA ALA A 146 2.84 0.46 9.08
C ALA A 146 3.61 -0.87 8.97
N LEU A 147 4.91 -0.87 9.25
CA LEU A 147 5.71 -2.09 9.26
C LEU A 147 5.27 -3.06 10.37
N VAL A 148 4.98 -2.55 11.58
CA VAL A 148 4.46 -3.37 12.68
C VAL A 148 3.09 -3.95 12.33
N VAL A 149 2.19 -3.13 11.78
CA VAL A 149 0.86 -3.58 11.31
C VAL A 149 1.00 -4.63 10.21
N LEU A 150 1.93 -4.47 9.28
CA LEU A 150 2.17 -5.43 8.21
C LEU A 150 2.57 -6.80 8.78
N VAL A 151 3.48 -6.83 9.75
CA VAL A 151 3.84 -8.08 10.47
C VAL A 151 2.63 -8.67 11.20
N GLY A 152 1.82 -7.83 11.87
CA GLY A 152 0.59 -8.27 12.54
C GLY A 152 -0.41 -8.92 11.57
N VAL A 153 -0.60 -8.32 10.39
CA VAL A 153 -1.45 -8.87 9.32
C VAL A 153 -0.89 -10.20 8.81
N MET A 154 0.44 -10.31 8.64
CA MET A 154 1.05 -11.59 8.26
C MET A 154 0.78 -12.67 9.30
N MET A 155 0.92 -12.35 10.59
CA MET A 155 0.64 -13.27 11.69
C MET A 155 -0.82 -13.73 11.65
N ILE A 156 -1.78 -12.82 11.49
CA ILE A 156 -3.20 -13.17 11.37
C ILE A 156 -3.42 -14.07 10.15
N SER A 157 -2.84 -13.74 9.00
CA SER A 157 -2.98 -14.53 7.79
C SER A 157 -2.42 -15.95 7.94
N PHE A 158 -1.23 -16.09 8.54
CA PHE A 158 -0.58 -17.39 8.74
C PHE A 158 -1.25 -18.24 9.82
N PHE A 159 -1.59 -17.65 10.97
CA PHE A 159 -2.09 -18.40 12.13
C PHE A 159 -3.61 -18.60 12.13
N TRP A 160 -4.37 -17.74 11.46
CA TRP A 160 -5.84 -17.79 11.50
C TRP A 160 -6.44 -18.10 10.12
N ILE A 161 -6.08 -17.32 9.10
CA ILE A 161 -6.70 -17.43 7.78
C ILE A 161 -6.26 -18.72 7.07
N GLY A 162 -4.96 -19.02 7.06
CA GLY A 162 -4.39 -20.22 6.44
C GLY A 162 -5.03 -21.52 6.96
N PRO A 163 -5.02 -21.78 8.28
CA PRO A 163 -5.65 -22.97 8.86
C PRO A 163 -7.15 -23.05 8.59
N THR A 164 -7.85 -21.90 8.60
CA THR A 164 -9.29 -21.85 8.33
C THR A 164 -9.60 -22.21 6.87
N TYR A 165 -8.83 -21.68 5.91
CA TYR A 165 -8.97 -22.08 4.51
C TYR A 165 -8.68 -23.56 4.32
N LYS A 166 -7.60 -24.07 4.91
CA LYS A 166 -7.26 -25.50 4.85
C LYS A 166 -8.42 -26.35 5.35
N ALA A 167 -8.97 -26.05 6.53
CA ALA A 167 -10.11 -26.77 7.08
C ALA A 167 -11.35 -26.69 6.16
N MET A 168 -11.63 -25.53 5.57
CA MET A 168 -12.75 -25.36 4.64
C MET A 168 -12.57 -26.19 3.36
N PHE A 169 -11.37 -26.16 2.77
CA PHE A 169 -11.08 -26.92 1.55
C PHE A 169 -11.01 -28.43 1.80
N ASP A 170 -10.49 -28.87 2.94
CA ASP A 170 -10.51 -30.27 3.35
C ASP A 170 -11.96 -30.76 3.52
N ASP A 171 -12.84 -29.94 4.10
CA ASP A 171 -14.26 -30.29 4.25
C ASP A 171 -14.99 -30.35 2.90
N ILE A 172 -14.71 -29.40 1.99
CA ILE A 172 -15.21 -29.44 0.61
C ILE A 172 -14.71 -30.72 -0.10
N ALA A 173 -13.42 -31.03 -0.03
CA ALA A 173 -12.84 -32.17 -0.72
C ALA A 173 -13.43 -33.52 -0.26
N ARG A 174 -13.77 -33.66 1.03
CA ARG A 174 -14.40 -34.87 1.58
C ARG A 174 -15.85 -35.07 1.15
N HIS A 175 -16.53 -34.00 0.73
CA HIS A 175 -17.97 -34.02 0.47
C HIS A 175 -18.34 -33.62 -0.96
N ALA A 176 -17.35 -33.22 -1.77
CA ALA A 176 -17.58 -32.91 -3.16
C ALA A 176 -17.99 -34.20 -3.91
N PRO A 177 -18.92 -34.12 -4.86
CA PRO A 177 -19.27 -35.26 -5.71
C PRO A 177 -17.98 -35.84 -6.31
N SER A 178 -17.85 -37.17 -6.30
CA SER A 178 -16.69 -37.88 -6.83
C SER A 178 -16.35 -37.38 -8.24
N GLY A 179 -15.29 -36.56 -8.35
CA GLY A 179 -14.85 -35.92 -9.61
C GLY A 179 -14.70 -34.39 -9.59
N ALA A 180 -15.22 -33.68 -8.58
CA ALA A 180 -15.28 -32.21 -8.60
C ALA A 180 -13.96 -31.48 -8.28
N MET A 181 -12.99 -32.11 -7.58
CA MET A 181 -11.63 -31.57 -7.45
C MET A 181 -10.65 -32.62 -6.92
N PRO A 182 -9.46 -32.81 -7.53
CA PRO A 182 -8.40 -33.63 -6.95
C PRO A 182 -7.96 -33.06 -5.59
N ALA A 183 -7.77 -33.89 -4.56
CA ALA A 183 -7.30 -33.47 -3.23
C ALA A 183 -5.96 -32.68 -3.28
N GLN A 184 -5.14 -32.95 -4.31
CA GLN A 184 -3.90 -32.22 -4.55
C GLN A 184 -4.14 -30.79 -5.09
N ALA A 185 -5.23 -30.57 -5.83
CA ALA A 185 -5.60 -29.25 -6.33
C ALA A 185 -6.16 -28.36 -5.20
N SER A 186 -6.92 -28.92 -4.25
CA SER A 186 -7.44 -28.16 -3.09
C SER A 186 -6.32 -27.73 -2.13
N SER A 187 -5.29 -28.56 -1.92
CA SER A 187 -4.11 -28.19 -1.12
C SER A 187 -3.27 -27.10 -1.80
N TRP A 188 -3.19 -27.10 -3.13
CA TRP A 188 -2.52 -26.06 -3.90
C TRP A 188 -3.28 -24.73 -3.88
N ILE A 189 -4.60 -24.76 -4.05
CA ILE A 189 -5.43 -23.54 -4.03
C ILE A 189 -5.43 -22.90 -2.64
N SER A 190 -5.51 -23.70 -1.57
CA SER A 190 -5.46 -23.18 -0.20
C SER A 190 -4.10 -22.57 0.15
N SER A 191 -3.00 -23.21 -0.26
CA SER A 191 -1.64 -22.70 -0.04
C SER A 191 -1.34 -21.46 -0.88
N LEU A 192 -1.82 -21.39 -2.13
CA LEU A 192 -1.74 -20.18 -2.95
C LEU A 192 -2.61 -19.07 -2.37
N ALA A 193 -3.85 -19.34 -1.98
CA ALA A 193 -4.74 -18.32 -1.44
C ALA A 193 -4.20 -17.71 -0.13
N GLY A 194 -3.62 -18.52 0.76
CA GLY A 194 -3.04 -18.05 2.02
C GLY A 194 -1.63 -17.47 1.88
N GLY A 195 -0.73 -18.18 1.21
CA GLY A 195 0.68 -17.81 1.09
C GLY A 195 0.92 -16.71 0.05
N ALA A 196 0.32 -16.83 -1.14
CA ALA A 196 0.53 -15.84 -2.20
C ALA A 196 -0.10 -14.50 -1.85
N SER A 197 -1.23 -14.48 -1.12
CA SER A 197 -1.83 -13.22 -0.66
C SER A 197 -0.90 -12.49 0.32
N VAL A 198 -0.22 -13.21 1.22
CA VAL A 198 0.76 -12.62 2.15
C VAL A 198 1.99 -12.09 1.42
N VAL A 199 2.56 -12.89 0.51
CA VAL A 199 3.74 -12.47 -0.27
C VAL A 199 3.41 -11.26 -1.14
N MET A 200 2.26 -11.26 -1.81
CA MET A 200 1.79 -10.11 -2.58
C MET A 200 1.59 -8.89 -1.70
N THR A 201 0.97 -9.05 -0.53
CA THR A 201 0.82 -7.93 0.42
C THR A 201 2.19 -7.37 0.81
N LEU A 202 3.18 -8.21 1.06
CA LEU A 202 4.52 -7.74 1.43
C LEU A 202 5.20 -6.99 0.29
N ILE A 203 5.17 -7.54 -0.92
CA ILE A 203 5.78 -6.93 -2.11
C ILE A 203 5.15 -5.58 -2.44
N PHE A 204 3.83 -5.45 -2.32
CA PHE A 204 3.13 -4.21 -2.66
C PHE A 204 3.14 -3.17 -1.54
N TYR A 205 3.02 -3.60 -0.27
CA TYR A 205 2.82 -2.69 0.86
C TYR A 205 4.08 -2.41 1.69
N ALA A 206 5.12 -3.25 1.65
CA ALA A 206 6.34 -3.00 2.42
C ALA A 206 7.28 -1.94 1.81
N PRO A 207 7.47 -1.84 0.47
CA PRO A 207 8.43 -0.88 -0.08
C PRO A 207 8.10 0.57 0.26
N TYR A 208 6.82 0.93 0.25
CA TYR A 208 6.37 2.29 0.49
C TYR A 208 6.76 2.84 1.88
N PRO A 209 6.40 2.20 3.02
CA PRO A 209 6.83 2.64 4.34
C PRO A 209 8.35 2.59 4.52
N ILE A 210 9.07 1.64 3.90
CA ILE A 210 10.54 1.61 3.94
C ILE A 210 11.13 2.85 3.26
N ILE A 211 10.68 3.18 2.06
CA ILE A 211 11.13 4.37 1.31
C ILE A 211 10.83 5.63 2.12
N MET A 212 9.64 5.73 2.71
CA MET A 212 9.23 6.87 3.50
C MET A 212 10.09 7.02 4.77
N LEU A 213 10.40 5.91 5.46
CA LEU A 213 11.29 5.87 6.60
C LEU A 213 12.70 6.36 6.22
N VAL A 214 13.30 5.80 5.18
CA VAL A 214 14.65 6.15 4.70
C VAL A 214 14.71 7.59 4.19
N TYR A 215 13.65 8.09 3.54
CA TYR A 215 13.63 9.44 3.00
C TYR A 215 13.55 10.50 4.10
N PHE A 216 12.61 10.40 5.03
CA PHE A 216 12.38 11.43 6.05
C PHE A 216 13.37 11.40 7.21
N THR A 217 14.16 10.34 7.34
CA THR A 217 15.26 10.26 8.32
C THR A 217 16.51 11.02 7.88
N ARG A 218 16.68 11.33 6.59
CA ARG A 218 17.83 12.08 6.06
C ARG A 218 17.81 13.54 6.52
N ASP A 219 18.98 14.05 6.94
CA ASP A 219 19.10 15.40 7.48
C ASP A 219 18.78 16.50 6.47
N ARG A 220 19.16 16.30 5.20
CA ARG A 220 18.79 17.22 4.11
C ARG A 220 17.29 17.47 4.00
N VAL A 221 16.46 16.48 4.30
CA VAL A 221 14.99 16.63 4.26
C VAL A 221 14.49 17.40 5.48
N LYS A 222 15.13 17.23 6.65
CA LYS A 222 14.83 18.02 7.86
C LYS A 222 15.05 19.51 7.59
N GLU A 223 16.21 19.86 7.01
CA GLU A 223 16.58 21.24 6.68
C GLU A 223 15.54 21.91 5.76
N MET A 224 15.12 21.20 4.71
CA MET A 224 14.13 21.70 3.74
C MET A 224 12.73 21.93 4.32
N MET A 225 12.35 21.22 5.39
CA MET A 225 11.04 21.40 6.04
C MET A 225 11.09 22.43 7.17
N THR A 226 12.29 22.87 7.57
CA THR A 226 12.48 23.91 8.57
C THR A 226 12.66 25.31 7.98
N ALA A 227 13.00 25.43 6.71
CA ALA A 227 13.11 26.71 5.99
C ALA A 227 11.75 27.25 5.51
#